data_AF-A0A346KIJ2-F1
#
_entry.id   AF-A0A346KIJ2-F1
#
_cell.length_a   1.000
_cell.length_b   1.000
_cell.length_c   1.000
_cell.angle_alpha   90.00
_cell.angle_beta   90.00
_cell.angle_gamma   90.00
#
_symmetry.space_group_name_H-M   'P 1'
#
loop_
_entity.id
_entity.type
_entity.pdbx_description
1 polymer ?
#
loop_
_entity_poly.entity_id
_entity_poly.type
_entity_poly.pdbx_seq_one_letter_code
_entity_poly.pdbx_strand_id
1 'polypeptide(L)'
;TDQGIKNMDPTRAAELSGSDPDYSIRDLYNSIAKKEFPSWTLKVQIMTFEQAEKVPYNPFDLTKVWPQADFPLHPVGRMVLDRNPSNYFAEVEQAAFAPSHLVPGIEPSPDKMLQARLFAYADTHRHRVGANYLMLPVNCPYRVATRNYQRDGPMNSTDNQAGAPNYFPNSFSGPQACPFARKLQNPPMPTPGDVDRYESGDDDNFSQATVFYRRVLDDGGRRRLINNIVDHLRNASPFL
;
A
#
# COMPACT_ATOMS: atom_id res chain seq x y z
N THR A 1 -2.51 9.36 -12.50
CA THR A 1 -1.41 9.45 -13.47
C THR A 1 -1.60 10.72 -14.25
N ASP A 2 -0.54 11.50 -14.42
CA ASP A 2 -0.60 12.74 -15.19
C ASP A 2 -0.42 12.45 -16.71
N GLN A 3 -0.06 11.21 -17.08
CA GLN A 3 0.09 10.73 -18.47
C GLN A 3 -1.26 10.32 -19.11
N GLY A 4 -2.34 10.32 -18.32
CA GLY A 4 -3.64 9.79 -18.72
C GLY A 4 -3.73 8.26 -18.58
N ILE A 5 -4.97 7.75 -18.49
CA ILE A 5 -5.23 6.32 -18.44
C ILE A 5 -5.11 5.74 -19.85
N LYS A 6 -4.27 4.72 -20.01
CA LYS A 6 -4.13 3.92 -21.23
C LYS A 6 -4.14 2.45 -20.85
N ASN A 7 -4.80 1.64 -21.66
CA ASN A 7 -4.95 0.20 -21.46
C ASN A 7 -4.49 -0.54 -22.71
N MET A 8 -4.18 -1.82 -22.55
CA MET A 8 -3.73 -2.69 -23.63
C MET A 8 -4.87 -3.60 -24.09
N ASP A 9 -5.05 -3.73 -25.40
CA ASP A 9 -5.97 -4.71 -25.97
C ASP A 9 -5.52 -6.14 -25.59
N PRO A 10 -6.43 -7.07 -25.25
CA PRO A 10 -6.05 -8.43 -24.85
C PRO A 10 -5.20 -9.18 -25.89
N THR A 11 -5.46 -8.97 -27.18
CA THR A 11 -4.67 -9.60 -28.26
C THR A 11 -3.24 -9.09 -28.23
N ARG A 12 -3.07 -7.77 -28.08
CA ARG A 12 -1.76 -7.15 -27.99
C ARG A 12 -1.03 -7.54 -26.70
N ALA A 13 -1.75 -7.69 -25.59
CA ALA A 13 -1.19 -8.17 -24.34
C ALA A 13 -0.67 -9.62 -24.45
N ALA A 14 -1.40 -10.49 -25.14
CA ALA A 14 -0.97 -11.87 -25.40
C ALA A 14 0.26 -11.94 -26.32
N GLU A 15 0.34 -11.08 -27.34
CA GLU A 15 1.55 -10.99 -28.17
C GLU A 15 2.76 -10.53 -27.35
N LEU A 16 2.60 -9.49 -26.53
CA LEU A 16 3.68 -8.94 -25.72
C LEU A 16 4.12 -9.90 -24.63
N SER A 17 3.22 -10.66 -24.01
CA SER A 17 3.63 -11.64 -22.98
C SER A 17 4.58 -12.71 -23.52
N GLY A 18 4.52 -13.03 -24.82
CA GLY A 18 5.45 -13.94 -25.48
C GLY A 18 6.67 -13.25 -26.10
N SER A 19 6.47 -12.14 -26.79
CA SER A 19 7.55 -11.44 -27.52
C SER A 19 8.42 -10.56 -26.62
N ASP A 20 7.89 -10.15 -25.47
CA ASP A 20 8.48 -9.19 -24.56
C ASP A 20 7.84 -9.25 -23.16
N PRO A 21 8.19 -10.28 -22.36
CA PRO A 21 7.61 -10.46 -21.02
C PRO A 21 7.93 -9.30 -20.07
N ASP A 22 8.98 -8.53 -20.35
CA ASP A 22 9.46 -7.41 -19.52
C ASP A 22 8.99 -6.03 -20.02
N TYR A 23 7.91 -6.00 -20.83
CA TYR A 23 7.39 -4.78 -21.47
C TYR A 23 7.34 -3.57 -20.52
N SER A 24 6.72 -3.72 -19.36
CA SER A 24 6.55 -2.64 -18.40
C SER A 24 7.86 -2.21 -17.73
N ILE A 25 8.81 -3.14 -17.52
CA ILE A 25 10.14 -2.82 -17.01
C ILE A 25 10.89 -1.97 -18.05
N ARG A 26 10.90 -2.41 -19.31
CA ARG A 26 11.56 -1.69 -20.40
C ARG A 26 10.92 -0.33 -20.64
N ASP A 27 9.59 -0.24 -20.65
CA ASP A 27 8.85 1.00 -20.86
C ASP A 27 9.25 2.05 -19.81
N LEU A 28 9.11 1.72 -18.52
CA LEU A 28 9.45 2.62 -17.42
C LEU A 28 10.93 3.02 -17.44
N TYR A 29 11.84 2.07 -17.64
CA TYR A 29 13.27 2.33 -17.70
C TYR A 29 13.61 3.31 -18.82
N ASN A 30 13.08 3.07 -20.01
CA ASN A 30 13.34 3.91 -21.19
C ASN A 30 12.74 5.31 -21.05
N SER A 31 11.54 5.45 -20.51
CA SER A 31 10.93 6.77 -20.26
C SER A 31 11.81 7.61 -19.33
N ILE A 32 12.28 7.03 -18.22
CA ILE A 32 13.17 7.73 -17.29
C ILE A 32 14.52 8.04 -17.95
N ALA A 33 15.11 7.09 -18.69
CA ALA A 33 16.39 7.31 -19.38
C ALA A 33 16.32 8.43 -20.45
N LYS A 34 15.16 8.58 -21.09
CA LYS A 34 14.86 9.66 -22.06
C LYS A 34 14.45 10.98 -21.40
N LYS A 35 14.42 11.06 -20.06
CA LYS A 35 13.94 12.20 -19.28
C LYS A 35 12.45 12.50 -19.45
N GLU A 36 11.67 11.50 -19.88
CA GLU A 36 10.21 11.52 -19.94
C GLU A 36 9.65 11.03 -18.59
N PHE A 37 9.92 11.79 -17.52
CA PHE A 37 9.64 11.35 -16.15
C PHE A 37 8.14 11.20 -15.88
N PRO A 38 7.64 9.98 -15.56
CA PRO A 38 6.24 9.80 -15.23
C PRO A 38 5.92 10.42 -13.86
N SER A 39 4.67 10.85 -13.69
CA SER A 39 4.22 11.56 -12.50
C SER A 39 2.76 11.31 -12.14
N TRP A 40 2.46 11.46 -10.86
CA TRP A 40 1.13 11.29 -10.29
C TRP A 40 0.79 12.43 -9.34
N THR A 41 -0.34 13.07 -9.56
CA THR A 41 -0.96 13.97 -8.57
C THR A 41 -1.59 13.17 -7.43
N LEU A 42 -1.07 13.34 -6.21
CA LEU A 42 -1.63 12.77 -4.98
C LEU A 42 -2.84 13.60 -4.53
N LYS A 43 -3.96 12.92 -4.30
CA LYS A 43 -5.18 13.48 -3.70
C LYS A 43 -5.68 12.58 -2.58
N VAL A 44 -6.44 13.14 -1.64
CA VAL A 44 -7.06 12.41 -0.52
C VAL A 44 -8.56 12.72 -0.45
N GLN A 45 -9.34 11.74 0.02
CA GLN A 45 -10.71 11.97 0.50
C GLN A 45 -10.64 12.13 2.02
N ILE A 46 -11.52 12.98 2.57
CA ILE A 46 -11.56 13.26 4.01
C ILE A 46 -12.96 12.92 4.50
N MET A 47 -13.03 12.02 5.48
CA MET A 47 -14.27 11.61 6.16
C MET A 47 -14.08 11.81 7.65
N THR A 48 -15.01 12.52 8.30
CA THR A 48 -14.99 12.66 9.76
C THR A 48 -15.55 11.41 10.44
N PHE A 49 -15.25 11.22 11.72
CA PHE A 49 -15.81 10.10 12.50
C PHE A 49 -17.34 10.12 12.49
N GLU A 50 -17.95 11.29 12.60
CA GLU A 50 -19.42 11.43 12.57
C GLU A 50 -20.02 11.09 11.20
N GLN A 51 -19.25 11.24 10.11
CA GLN A 51 -19.68 10.80 8.78
C GLN A 51 -19.53 9.29 8.63
N ALA A 52 -18.46 8.70 9.17
CA ALA A 52 -18.22 7.26 9.17
C ALA A 52 -19.36 6.47 9.84
N GLU A 53 -19.94 7.01 10.91
CA GLU A 53 -21.12 6.44 11.60
C GLU A 53 -22.44 6.53 10.79
N LYS A 54 -22.49 7.35 9.74
CA LYS A 54 -23.72 7.68 9.01
C LYS A 54 -23.78 7.14 7.59
N VAL A 55 -22.65 6.69 7.04
CA VAL A 55 -22.63 6.12 5.69
C VAL A 55 -23.41 4.79 5.67
N PRO A 56 -24.10 4.46 4.56
CA PRO A 56 -24.95 3.27 4.49
C PRO A 56 -24.15 1.97 4.22
N TYR A 57 -22.83 2.03 4.31
CA TYR A 57 -21.90 0.92 4.10
C TYR A 57 -20.80 1.00 5.14
N ASN A 58 -20.11 -0.11 5.41
CA ASN A 58 -18.92 -0.08 6.25
C ASN A 58 -17.82 0.78 5.59
N PRO A 59 -17.42 1.93 6.17
CA PRO A 59 -16.42 2.82 5.57
C PRO A 59 -15.02 2.21 5.54
N PHE A 60 -14.81 1.10 6.26
CA PHE A 60 -13.56 0.35 6.36
C PHE A 60 -13.59 -0.99 5.61
N ASP A 61 -14.63 -1.26 4.83
CA ASP A 61 -14.67 -2.40 3.93
C ASP A 61 -13.87 -2.09 2.65
N LEU A 62 -12.76 -2.81 2.45
CA LEU A 62 -11.84 -2.64 1.33
C LEU A 62 -12.49 -2.88 -0.05
N THR A 63 -13.67 -3.52 -0.10
CA THR A 63 -14.44 -3.73 -1.34
C THR A 63 -15.30 -2.53 -1.73
N LYS A 64 -15.39 -1.51 -0.88
CA LYS A 64 -16.19 -0.30 -1.09
C LYS A 64 -15.30 0.89 -1.45
N VAL A 65 -15.79 1.72 -2.36
CA VAL A 65 -15.26 3.06 -2.60
C VAL A 65 -16.13 4.10 -1.90
N TRP A 66 -15.52 5.20 -1.46
CA TRP A 66 -16.24 6.38 -1.01
C TRP A 66 -16.64 7.21 -2.25
N PRO A 67 -17.93 7.42 -2.52
CA PRO A 67 -18.36 8.18 -3.69
C PRO A 67 -17.74 9.58 -3.71
N GLN A 68 -17.13 9.95 -4.82
CA GLN A 68 -16.46 11.25 -4.95
C GLN A 68 -17.43 12.45 -4.90
N ALA A 69 -18.73 12.20 -5.13
CA ALA A 69 -19.77 13.20 -4.96
C ALA A 69 -19.99 13.56 -3.49
N ASP A 70 -19.84 12.60 -2.58
CA ASP A 70 -20.02 12.78 -1.14
C ASP A 70 -18.71 13.21 -0.47
N PHE A 71 -17.60 12.64 -0.93
CA PHE A 71 -16.25 12.89 -0.41
C PHE A 71 -15.33 13.34 -1.55
N PRO A 72 -15.25 14.66 -1.85
CA PRO A 72 -14.45 15.14 -2.97
C PRO A 72 -12.95 14.92 -2.77
N LEU A 73 -12.21 14.88 -3.88
CA LEU A 73 -10.76 14.70 -3.87
C LEU A 73 -10.04 16.02 -3.58
N HIS A 74 -9.25 16.04 -2.50
CA HIS A 74 -8.42 17.17 -2.10
C HIS A 74 -6.97 16.97 -2.57
N PRO A 75 -6.38 17.88 -3.36
CA PRO A 75 -5.00 17.76 -3.80
C PRO A 75 -4.01 17.95 -2.64
N VAL A 76 -2.97 17.11 -2.60
CA VAL A 76 -1.91 17.15 -1.58
C VAL A 76 -0.55 17.47 -2.19
N GLY A 77 -0.20 16.82 -3.29
CA GLY A 77 1.12 16.99 -3.89
C GLY A 77 1.30 16.18 -5.18
N ARG A 78 2.56 15.99 -5.58
CA ARG A 78 2.93 15.28 -6.81
C ARG A 78 4.11 14.36 -6.58
N MET A 79 4.01 13.12 -7.06
CA MET A 79 5.09 12.15 -7.11
C MET A 79 5.66 12.10 -8.52
N VAL A 80 6.99 12.11 -8.66
CA VAL A 80 7.70 12.03 -9.94
C VAL A 80 8.74 10.92 -9.83
N LEU A 81 8.83 10.04 -10.84
CA LEU A 81 9.89 9.05 -10.92
C LEU A 81 10.94 9.55 -11.92
N ASP A 82 12.10 9.99 -11.42
CA ASP A 82 13.12 10.68 -12.21
C ASP A 82 14.47 9.96 -12.28
N ARG A 83 14.59 8.77 -11.65
CA ARG A 83 15.83 8.02 -11.57
C ARG A 83 15.59 6.52 -11.65
N ASN A 84 16.32 5.87 -12.56
CA ASN A 84 16.38 4.41 -12.65
C ASN A 84 17.27 3.83 -11.54
N PRO A 85 17.01 2.59 -11.08
CA PRO A 85 17.92 1.90 -10.19
C PRO A 85 19.28 1.68 -10.88
N SER A 86 20.37 1.83 -10.14
CA SER A 86 21.72 1.52 -10.63
C SER A 86 21.99 0.02 -10.64
N ASN A 87 21.38 -0.70 -9.70
CA ASN A 87 21.39 -2.15 -9.63
C ASN A 87 20.00 -2.67 -9.25
N TYR A 88 19.38 -3.45 -10.14
CA TYR A 88 18.02 -3.95 -9.93
C TYR A 88 17.89 -4.80 -8.66
N PHE A 89 18.83 -5.72 -8.43
CA PHE A 89 18.73 -6.60 -7.27
C PHE A 89 18.86 -5.82 -5.94
N ALA A 90 19.79 -4.87 -5.86
CA ALA A 90 20.03 -4.08 -4.66
C ALA A 90 18.91 -3.07 -4.35
N GLU A 91 18.33 -2.46 -5.38
CA GLU A 91 17.40 -1.33 -5.22
C GLU A 91 15.93 -1.67 -5.52
N VAL A 92 15.65 -2.81 -6.16
CA VAL A 92 14.27 -3.23 -6.51
C VAL A 92 13.95 -4.56 -5.84
N GLU A 93 14.70 -5.62 -6.12
CA GLU A 93 14.38 -6.96 -5.60
C GLU A 93 14.43 -7.01 -4.05
N GLN A 94 15.39 -6.30 -3.46
CA GLN A 94 15.54 -6.20 -2.01
C GLN A 94 14.73 -5.08 -1.36
N ALA A 95 13.98 -4.29 -2.14
CA ALA A 95 13.12 -3.25 -1.59
C ALA A 95 12.01 -3.88 -0.72
N ALA A 96 11.66 -3.21 0.37
CA ALA A 96 10.73 -3.70 1.38
C ALA A 96 9.79 -2.59 1.86
N PHE A 97 8.51 -2.71 1.51
CA PHE A 97 7.46 -1.74 1.85
C PHE A 97 6.49 -2.36 2.86
N ALA A 98 6.38 -1.80 4.06
CA ALA A 98 5.46 -2.31 5.09
C ALA A 98 4.43 -1.24 5.47
N PRO A 99 3.11 -1.54 5.44
CA PRO A 99 2.07 -0.59 5.87
C PRO A 99 2.18 -0.12 7.31
N SER A 100 2.91 -0.85 8.17
CA SER A 100 3.19 -0.45 9.56
C SER A 100 4.28 0.63 9.68
N HIS A 101 5.00 0.97 8.60
CA HIS A 101 5.97 2.06 8.58
C HIS A 101 5.27 3.41 8.39
N LEU A 102 4.54 3.83 9.41
CA LEU A 102 3.82 5.10 9.44
C LEU A 102 4.66 6.19 10.13
N VAL A 103 4.32 7.45 9.85
CA VAL A 103 4.93 8.63 10.48
C VAL A 103 3.86 9.35 11.33
N PRO A 104 4.26 10.08 12.40
CA PRO A 104 3.30 10.80 13.24
C PRO A 104 2.34 11.67 12.42
N GLY A 105 1.03 11.54 12.70
CA GLY A 105 -0.05 12.19 11.94
C GLY A 105 -0.71 11.29 10.88
N ILE A 106 -0.20 10.06 10.65
CA ILE A 106 -0.84 9.04 9.81
C ILE A 106 -0.95 7.75 10.61
N GLU A 107 -2.17 7.23 10.73
CA GLU A 107 -2.50 6.04 11.52
C GLU A 107 -3.41 5.08 10.74
N PRO A 108 -3.43 3.78 11.09
CA PRO A 108 -4.28 2.82 10.40
C PRO A 108 -5.75 2.94 10.83
N SER A 109 -6.66 2.65 9.91
CA SER A 109 -8.09 2.46 10.19
C SER A 109 -8.36 1.03 10.69
N PRO A 110 -9.56 0.74 11.24
CA PRO A 110 -9.93 -0.62 11.68
C PRO A 110 -10.29 -1.57 10.53
N ASP A 111 -9.95 -1.26 9.26
CA ASP A 111 -10.10 -2.17 8.12
C ASP A 111 -9.36 -3.50 8.43
N LYS A 112 -10.11 -4.61 8.46
CA LYS A 112 -9.60 -5.95 8.81
C LYS A 112 -8.42 -6.37 7.92
N MET A 113 -8.45 -6.03 6.63
CA MET A 113 -7.37 -6.32 5.69
C MET A 113 -6.14 -5.47 5.98
N LEU A 114 -6.31 -4.17 6.26
CA LEU A 114 -5.19 -3.31 6.67
C LEU A 114 -4.56 -3.82 7.96
N GLN A 115 -5.37 -4.17 8.97
CA GLN A 115 -4.90 -4.68 10.26
C GLN A 115 -3.99 -5.91 10.11
N ALA A 116 -4.35 -6.88 9.26
CA ALA A 116 -3.50 -8.03 8.98
C ALA A 116 -2.17 -7.62 8.29
N ARG A 117 -2.22 -6.64 7.38
CA ARG A 117 -1.05 -6.16 6.64
C ARG A 117 -0.06 -5.36 7.49
N LEU A 118 -0.50 -4.77 8.61
CA LEU A 118 0.40 -4.13 9.57
C LEU A 118 1.43 -5.13 10.15
N PHE A 119 1.02 -6.40 10.28
CA PHE A 119 1.90 -7.49 10.71
C PHE A 119 2.62 -8.15 9.52
N ALA A 120 1.86 -8.60 8.52
CA ALA A 120 2.33 -9.56 7.52
C ALA A 120 3.57 -9.11 6.73
N TYR A 121 3.67 -7.83 6.39
CA TYR A 121 4.78 -7.35 5.56
C TYR A 121 6.11 -7.36 6.32
N ALA A 122 6.13 -6.87 7.55
CA ALA A 122 7.36 -6.89 8.35
C ALA A 122 7.78 -8.34 8.65
N ASP A 123 6.83 -9.25 8.85
CA ASP A 123 7.08 -10.68 9.02
C ASP A 123 7.74 -11.30 7.77
N THR A 124 7.10 -11.18 6.60
CA THR A 124 7.66 -11.75 5.37
C THR A 124 8.99 -11.13 4.97
N HIS A 125 9.26 -9.86 5.26
CA HIS A 125 10.56 -9.24 4.99
C HIS A 125 11.69 -9.84 5.83
N ARG A 126 11.42 -10.16 7.11
CA ARG A 126 12.40 -10.85 7.97
C ARG A 126 12.75 -12.23 7.44
N HIS A 127 11.79 -12.91 6.82
CA HIS A 127 12.02 -14.20 6.16
C HIS A 127 12.72 -14.06 4.80
N ARG A 128 12.16 -13.26 3.88
CA ARG A 128 12.60 -13.13 2.49
C ARG A 128 13.98 -12.48 2.33
N VAL A 129 14.25 -11.42 3.09
CA VAL A 129 15.47 -10.60 2.96
C VAL A 129 16.39 -10.79 4.16
N GLY A 130 15.82 -10.92 5.37
CA GLY A 130 16.55 -11.20 6.60
C GLY A 130 16.14 -10.29 7.75
N ALA A 131 16.47 -10.67 8.97
CA ALA A 131 16.09 -9.94 10.19
C ALA A 131 16.51 -8.46 10.18
N ASN A 132 17.68 -8.17 9.59
CA ASN A 132 18.26 -6.83 9.49
C ASN A 132 18.03 -6.16 8.12
N TYR A 133 16.97 -6.52 7.37
CA TYR A 133 16.69 -5.96 6.03
C TYR A 133 16.60 -4.42 5.97
N LEU A 134 16.26 -3.77 7.10
CA LEU A 134 16.20 -2.31 7.23
C LEU A 134 17.60 -1.65 7.21
N MET A 135 18.68 -2.42 7.33
CA MET A 135 20.05 -1.91 7.18
C MET A 135 20.48 -1.82 5.71
N LEU A 136 19.76 -2.45 4.78
CA LEU A 136 20.05 -2.33 3.36
C LEU A 136 19.82 -0.88 2.88
N PRO A 137 20.68 -0.32 2.01
CA PRO A 137 20.61 1.08 1.62
C PRO A 137 19.23 1.56 1.10
N VAL A 138 18.52 0.72 0.35
CA VAL A 138 17.19 1.08 -0.20
C VAL A 138 16.08 1.12 0.86
N ASN A 139 16.23 0.35 1.94
CA ASN A 139 15.24 0.23 3.02
C ASN A 139 15.60 1.10 4.24
N CYS A 140 16.85 1.54 4.33
CA CYS A 140 17.34 2.33 5.43
C CYS A 140 16.63 3.69 5.48
N PRO A 141 16.10 4.11 6.64
CA PRO A 141 15.47 5.41 6.80
C PRO A 141 16.54 6.52 6.91
N TYR A 142 17.35 6.68 5.87
CA TYR A 142 18.57 7.49 5.84
C TYR A 142 18.37 8.99 6.13
N ARG A 143 17.13 9.49 6.09
CA ARG A 143 16.78 10.88 6.42
C ARG A 143 16.53 11.12 7.91
N VAL A 144 16.56 10.09 8.74
CA VAL A 144 16.37 10.19 10.19
C VAL A 144 17.46 9.44 10.93
N ALA A 145 17.80 9.90 12.14
CA ALA A 145 18.72 9.18 13.02
C ALA A 145 17.95 8.10 13.78
N THR A 146 18.15 6.83 13.43
CA THR A 146 17.57 5.69 14.15
C THR A 146 18.30 5.49 15.48
N ARG A 147 17.57 5.57 16.59
CA ARG A 147 18.09 5.36 17.94
C ARG A 147 17.08 4.56 18.75
N ASN A 148 17.42 3.33 19.11
CA ASN A 148 16.52 2.42 19.80
C ASN A 148 17.28 1.38 20.63
N TYR A 149 16.57 0.37 21.12
CA TYR A 149 17.11 -0.68 21.98
C TYR A 149 17.26 -2.04 21.26
N GLN A 150 17.04 -2.10 19.94
CA GLN A 150 17.28 -3.32 19.15
C GLN A 150 18.77 -3.51 18.91
N ARG A 151 19.25 -4.76 18.94
CA ARG A 151 20.65 -5.15 18.77
C ARG A 151 20.77 -6.47 18.00
N ASP A 152 21.98 -6.71 17.50
CA ASP A 152 22.46 -7.98 16.96
C ASP A 152 21.74 -8.41 15.65
N GLY A 153 21.40 -9.70 15.54
CA GLY A 153 20.81 -10.30 14.34
C GLY A 153 21.82 -10.63 13.24
N PRO A 154 21.48 -11.56 12.33
CA PRO A 154 22.34 -11.94 11.21
C PRO A 154 22.61 -10.75 10.29
N MET A 155 23.80 -10.72 9.68
CA MET A 155 24.21 -9.70 8.70
C MET A 155 24.08 -8.26 9.21
N ASN A 156 24.26 -8.03 10.51
CA ASN A 156 24.34 -6.66 11.04
C ASN A 156 25.61 -5.99 10.49
N SER A 157 25.42 -5.03 9.59
CA SER A 157 26.50 -4.36 8.86
C SER A 157 26.80 -2.94 9.39
N THR A 158 26.24 -2.60 10.54
CA THR A 158 26.42 -1.30 11.22
C THR A 158 27.32 -1.45 12.45
N ASP A 159 27.53 -0.36 13.19
CA ASP A 159 28.20 -0.42 14.51
C ASP A 159 27.31 -1.03 15.62
N ASN A 160 26.11 -1.51 15.27
CA ASN A 160 25.13 -2.11 16.19
C ASN A 160 24.78 -1.18 17.38
N GLN A 161 24.81 0.14 17.17
CA GLN A 161 24.61 1.17 18.22
C GLN A 161 25.67 1.13 19.34
N ALA A 162 26.83 0.50 19.08
CA ALA A 162 28.02 0.48 19.94
C ALA A 162 27.72 0.22 21.44
N GLY A 163 28.37 0.96 22.33
CA GLY A 163 28.22 0.83 23.79
C GLY A 163 26.99 1.51 24.38
N ALA A 164 26.00 1.91 23.58
CA ALA A 164 24.80 2.57 24.09
C ALA A 164 23.96 1.59 24.94
N PRO A 165 23.31 2.04 26.04
CA PRO A 165 22.40 1.21 26.83
C PRO A 165 21.37 0.48 25.94
N ASN A 166 21.21 -0.82 26.16
CA ASN A 166 20.36 -1.71 25.35
C ASN A 166 19.03 -2.08 26.04
N TYR A 167 18.66 -1.39 27.12
CA TYR A 167 17.41 -1.60 27.85
C TYR A 167 16.68 -0.28 28.15
N PHE A 168 15.35 -0.34 28.28
CA PHE A 168 14.49 0.80 28.61
C PHE A 168 13.48 0.40 29.71
N PRO A 169 13.23 1.27 30.72
CA PRO A 169 13.90 2.55 30.98
C PRO A 169 15.34 2.35 31.49
N ASN A 170 16.19 3.39 31.36
CA ASN A 170 17.56 3.40 31.91
C ASN A 170 17.94 4.79 32.46
N SER A 171 19.00 4.83 33.27
CA SER A 171 19.56 6.05 33.88
C SER A 171 20.83 6.56 33.20
N PHE A 172 21.13 6.08 31.99
CA PHE A 172 22.40 6.30 31.30
C PHE A 172 22.22 7.05 29.97
N SER A 173 21.24 7.95 29.91
CA SER A 173 20.97 8.80 28.74
C SER A 173 20.67 8.03 27.44
N GLY A 174 20.11 6.83 27.53
CA GLY A 174 19.66 6.07 26.37
C GLY A 174 18.48 6.75 25.64
N PRO A 175 18.13 6.28 24.42
CA PRO A 175 17.04 6.84 23.62
C PRO A 175 15.72 6.99 24.39
N GLN A 176 15.06 8.15 24.26
CA GLN A 176 13.79 8.46 24.93
C GLN A 176 12.64 8.48 23.93
N ALA A 177 11.44 8.18 24.42
CA ALA A 177 10.22 8.34 23.62
C ALA A 177 10.02 9.82 23.23
N CYS A 178 9.66 10.07 21.97
CA CYS A 178 9.47 11.42 21.45
C CYS A 178 8.12 12.00 21.94
N PRO A 179 8.11 13.08 22.76
CA PRO A 179 6.84 13.67 23.23
C PRO A 179 6.00 14.26 22.11
N PHE A 180 6.64 14.75 21.04
CA PHE A 180 5.96 15.28 19.87
C PHE A 180 5.19 14.19 19.11
N ALA A 181 5.80 13.01 18.91
CA ALA A 181 5.11 11.88 18.31
C ALA A 181 3.88 11.47 19.12
N ARG A 182 4.00 11.44 20.46
CA ARG A 182 2.87 11.13 21.36
C ARG A 182 1.72 12.16 21.26
N LYS A 183 2.03 13.44 21.03
CA LYS A 183 1.00 14.49 20.85
C LYS A 183 0.22 14.36 19.55
N LEU A 184 0.81 13.74 18.53
CA LEU A 184 0.19 13.52 17.23
C LEU A 184 -0.52 12.17 17.13
N GLN A 185 -0.50 11.36 18.20
CA GLN A 185 -1.26 10.12 18.23
C GLN A 185 -2.75 10.43 18.35
N ASN A 186 -3.58 9.64 17.67
CA ASN A 186 -5.03 9.74 17.86
C ASN A 186 -5.37 9.46 19.33
N PRO A 187 -6.38 10.16 19.88
CA PRO A 187 -6.89 9.82 21.21
C PRO A 187 -7.42 8.38 21.21
N PRO A 188 -7.38 7.68 22.35
CA PRO A 188 -7.99 6.36 22.46
C PRO A 188 -9.43 6.40 21.96
N MET A 189 -9.75 5.53 21.00
CA MET A 189 -11.11 5.41 20.46
C MET A 189 -11.85 4.32 21.22
N PRO A 190 -13.07 4.59 21.74
CA PRO A 190 -13.90 3.55 22.32
C PRO A 190 -14.25 2.50 21.26
N THR A 191 -14.02 1.22 21.57
CA THR A 191 -14.40 0.10 20.71
C THR A 191 -15.53 -0.69 21.40
N PRO A 192 -16.81 -0.35 21.15
CA PRO A 192 -17.91 -1.12 21.71
C PRO A 192 -18.02 -2.49 21.01
N GLY A 193 -18.38 -3.51 21.78
CA GLY A 193 -18.57 -4.88 21.27
C GLY A 193 -17.77 -5.91 22.06
N ASP A 194 -18.10 -7.18 21.83
CA ASP A 194 -17.39 -8.32 22.40
C ASP A 194 -16.16 -8.66 21.54
N VAL A 195 -15.18 -9.32 22.16
CA VAL A 195 -14.05 -9.86 21.40
C VAL A 195 -14.49 -11.17 20.76
N ASP A 196 -14.90 -11.11 19.49
CA ASP A 196 -15.34 -12.26 18.72
C ASP A 196 -14.97 -12.16 17.22
N ARG A 197 -15.19 -13.24 16.46
CA ARG A 197 -15.02 -13.31 15.01
C ARG A 197 -16.32 -12.92 14.31
N TYR A 198 -16.48 -11.62 14.08
CA TYR A 198 -17.62 -11.10 13.33
C TYR A 198 -17.50 -11.45 11.84
N GLU A 199 -18.43 -12.27 11.36
CA GLU A 199 -18.62 -12.56 9.94
C GLU A 199 -19.13 -11.33 9.18
N SER A 200 -18.74 -11.20 7.90
CA SER A 200 -19.16 -10.12 7.01
C SER A 200 -20.03 -10.64 5.86
N GLY A 201 -20.73 -11.76 6.08
CA GLY A 201 -21.49 -12.45 5.04
C GLY A 201 -22.71 -11.68 4.52
N ASP A 202 -23.31 -10.84 5.37
CA ASP A 202 -24.48 -10.02 5.04
C ASP A 202 -24.10 -8.64 4.46
N ASP A 203 -22.81 -8.39 4.21
CA ASP A 203 -22.35 -7.13 3.63
C ASP A 203 -22.85 -6.98 2.17
N ASP A 204 -23.12 -5.73 1.77
CA ASP A 204 -23.60 -5.43 0.42
C ASP A 204 -22.52 -5.70 -0.64
N ASN A 205 -22.65 -6.81 -1.37
CA ASN A 205 -21.68 -7.23 -2.36
C ASN A 205 -21.96 -6.71 -3.79
N PHE A 206 -23.11 -6.08 -4.04
CA PHE A 206 -23.60 -5.88 -5.41
C PHE A 206 -23.94 -4.45 -5.77
N SER A 207 -24.28 -3.57 -4.82
CA SER A 207 -24.75 -2.21 -5.19
C SER A 207 -23.65 -1.41 -5.89
N GLN A 208 -22.43 -1.37 -5.34
CA GLN A 208 -21.33 -0.61 -5.95
C GLN A 208 -20.85 -1.25 -7.27
N ALA A 209 -20.82 -2.58 -7.35
CA ALA A 209 -20.53 -3.29 -8.61
C ALA A 209 -21.58 -2.96 -9.70
N THR A 210 -22.86 -2.87 -9.31
CA THR A 210 -23.96 -2.46 -10.20
C THR A 210 -23.79 -1.03 -10.68
N VAL A 211 -23.41 -0.11 -9.79
CA VAL A 211 -23.11 1.29 -10.14
C VAL A 211 -21.95 1.35 -11.13
N PHE A 212 -20.85 0.63 -10.88
CA PHE A 212 -19.72 0.55 -11.80
C PHE A 212 -20.15 0.08 -13.20
N TYR A 213 -20.86 -1.05 -13.28
CA TYR A 213 -21.29 -1.61 -14.56
C TYR A 213 -22.28 -0.72 -15.32
N ARG A 214 -23.26 -0.13 -14.63
CA ARG A 214 -24.36 0.64 -15.25
C ARG A 214 -24.04 2.11 -15.48
N ARG A 215 -23.21 2.73 -14.63
CA ARG A 215 -23.00 4.19 -14.61
C ARG A 215 -21.58 4.61 -14.96
N VAL A 216 -20.58 3.76 -14.71
CA VAL A 216 -19.16 4.11 -14.95
C VAL A 216 -18.69 3.60 -16.31
N LEU A 217 -19.07 2.38 -16.70
CA LEU A 217 -18.72 1.83 -18.01
C LEU A 217 -19.60 2.42 -19.12
N ASP A 218 -19.00 2.58 -20.31
CA ASP A 218 -19.72 2.78 -21.57
C ASP A 218 -20.15 1.44 -22.18
N ASP A 219 -20.88 1.46 -23.30
CA ASP A 219 -21.33 0.23 -23.96
C ASP A 219 -20.17 -0.64 -24.45
N GLY A 220 -19.09 0.00 -24.93
CA GLY A 220 -17.87 -0.70 -25.33
C GLY A 220 -17.18 -1.38 -24.15
N GLY A 221 -17.07 -0.68 -23.02
CA GLY A 221 -16.50 -1.17 -21.77
C GLY A 221 -17.28 -2.34 -21.20
N ARG A 222 -18.61 -2.27 -21.18
CA ARG A 222 -19.48 -3.39 -20.78
C ARG A 222 -19.24 -4.62 -21.64
N ARG A 223 -19.19 -4.44 -22.97
CA ARG A 223 -18.99 -5.55 -23.91
C ARG A 223 -17.62 -6.21 -23.71
N ARG A 224 -16.56 -5.42 -23.56
CA ARG A 224 -15.20 -5.93 -23.27
C ARG A 224 -15.13 -6.64 -21.92
N LEU A 225 -15.78 -6.11 -20.88
CA LEU A 225 -15.84 -6.75 -19.57
C LEU A 225 -16.47 -8.14 -19.66
N ILE A 226 -17.63 -8.26 -20.32
CA ILE A 226 -18.32 -9.54 -20.49
C ILE A 226 -17.43 -10.52 -21.27
N ASN A 227 -16.85 -10.09 -22.39
CA ASN A 227 -15.97 -10.95 -23.20
C ASN A 227 -14.78 -11.46 -22.38
N ASN A 228 -14.10 -10.58 -21.65
CA ASN A 228 -12.94 -10.96 -20.82
C ASN A 228 -13.33 -11.98 -19.74
N ILE A 229 -14.49 -11.79 -19.08
CA ILE A 229 -14.98 -12.75 -18.07
C ILE A 229 -15.31 -14.09 -18.72
N VAL A 230 -16.05 -14.10 -19.82
CA VAL A 230 -16.46 -15.33 -20.53
C VAL A 230 -15.24 -16.10 -21.04
N ASP A 231 -14.27 -15.40 -21.64
CA ASP A 231 -13.06 -16.03 -22.18
C ASP A 231 -12.24 -16.75 -21.10
N HIS A 232 -12.27 -16.24 -19.86
CA HIS A 232 -11.66 -16.91 -18.72
C HIS A 232 -12.56 -18.03 -18.15
N LEU A 233 -13.83 -17.70 -17.86
CA LEU A 233 -14.77 -18.58 -17.15
C LEU A 233 -15.18 -19.81 -17.96
N ARG A 234 -15.15 -19.77 -19.30
CA ARG A 234 -15.56 -20.90 -20.15
C ARG A 234 -14.80 -22.21 -19.92
N ASN A 235 -13.63 -22.14 -19.29
CA ASN A 235 -12.80 -23.31 -18.96
C ASN A 235 -13.11 -23.87 -17.55
N ALA A 236 -13.98 -23.21 -16.79
CA ALA A 236 -14.41 -23.68 -15.49
C ALA A 236 -15.44 -24.80 -15.62
N SER A 237 -15.64 -25.56 -14.53
CA SER A 237 -16.73 -26.53 -14.46
C SER A 237 -18.09 -25.81 -14.51
N PRO A 238 -19.12 -26.38 -15.16
CA PRO A 238 -20.40 -25.68 -15.35
C PRO A 238 -21.19 -25.30 -14.09
N PHE A 239 -20.84 -25.83 -12.92
CA PHE A 239 -21.53 -25.52 -11.65
C PHE A 239 -20.93 -24.33 -10.89
N LEU A 240 -19.77 -23.82 -11.33
CA LEU A 240 -19.12 -22.61 -10.82
C LEU A 240 -19.68 -21.38 -11.53
#